data_AF-A0A497AFF2-F1
#
_entry.id   AF-A0A497AFF2-F1
#
_cell.length_a   1.000
_cell.length_b   1.000
_cell.length_c   1.000
_cell.angle_alpha   90.00
_cell.angle_beta   90.00
_cell.angle_gamma   90.00
#
_symmetry.space_group_name_H-M   'P 1'
#
loop_
_entity.id
_entity.type
_entity.pdbx_description
1 polymer ?
#
loop_
_entity_poly.entity_id
_entity_poly.type
_entity_poly.pdbx_seq_one_letter_code
_entity_poly.pdbx_strand_id
1 'polypeptide(L)'
;MPPCHLAIHGHFYQPPRTDPFTGRIPREPGAAPYANWNERITAECYAPNAEAGNFERLSFNLGGTLARWLDERAHATYESIVAAEQNYRKAHVAGNGVAQPVHHTILPLARRRDKICQIRWGIASFKHRFGHEPLGMWLPEMAVDYETLEILAAEGLRFTILSD
;
A
#
# COMPACT_ATOMS: atom_id res chain seq x y z
N MET A 1 -10.83 34.05 -4.93
CA MET A 1 -10.03 33.16 -4.06
C MET A 1 -9.26 32.23 -4.97
N PRO A 2 -7.94 32.03 -4.78
CA PRO A 2 -7.24 31.00 -5.54
C PRO A 2 -7.88 29.63 -5.25
N PRO A 3 -7.85 28.70 -6.21
CA PRO A 3 -8.40 27.37 -6.01
C PRO A 3 -7.71 26.70 -4.81
N CYS A 4 -8.51 26.22 -3.86
CA CYS A 4 -8.05 25.38 -2.78
C CYS A 4 -8.04 23.94 -3.28
N HIS A 5 -6.86 23.29 -3.24
CA HIS A 5 -6.71 21.89 -3.61
C HIS A 5 -6.63 21.03 -2.36
N LEU A 6 -7.44 19.97 -2.30
CA LEU A 6 -7.42 18.99 -1.22
C LEU A 6 -6.84 17.67 -1.73
N ALA A 7 -5.83 17.16 -1.03
CA ALA A 7 -5.29 15.83 -1.25
C ALA A 7 -5.54 14.96 -0.01
N ILE A 8 -6.05 13.75 -0.24
CA ILE A 8 -6.22 12.74 0.81
C ILE A 8 -5.37 11.54 0.41
N HIS A 9 -4.57 11.02 1.35
CA HIS A 9 -3.78 9.82 1.17
C HIS A 9 -4.23 8.71 2.13
N GLY A 10 -4.57 7.55 1.60
CA GLY A 10 -4.93 6.37 2.38
C GLY A 10 -3.77 5.38 2.47
N HIS A 11 -3.26 5.16 3.68
CA HIS A 11 -2.26 4.12 3.94
C HIS A 11 -2.92 2.79 4.35
N PHE A 12 -2.85 1.78 3.49
CA PHE A 12 -3.48 0.48 3.72
C PHE A 12 -2.42 -0.63 3.88
N TYR A 13 -2.29 -1.15 5.10
CA TYR A 13 -1.35 -2.21 5.44
C TYR A 13 -1.91 -3.13 6.54
N GLN A 14 -1.52 -4.41 6.49
CA GLN A 14 -1.65 -5.38 7.58
C GLN A 14 -0.34 -6.16 7.69
N PRO A 15 0.20 -6.37 8.91
CA PRO A 15 1.36 -7.23 9.08
C PRO A 15 1.02 -8.70 8.78
N PRO A 16 2.00 -9.56 8.52
CA PRO A 16 1.77 -10.99 8.41
C PRO A 16 1.19 -11.53 9.73
N ARG A 17 -0.01 -12.12 9.66
CA ARG A 17 -0.69 -12.75 10.82
C ARG A 17 -0.72 -14.28 10.76
N THR A 18 -0.16 -14.82 9.70
CA THR A 18 -0.14 -16.26 9.44
C THR A 18 0.84 -16.94 10.39
N ASP A 19 0.40 -18.01 11.06
CA ASP A 19 1.29 -18.86 11.83
C ASP A 19 2.29 -19.56 10.88
N PRO A 20 3.61 -19.49 11.15
CA PRO A 20 4.63 -19.95 10.23
C PRO A 20 4.69 -21.48 10.09
N PHE A 21 4.11 -22.23 11.03
CA PHE A 21 4.10 -23.70 11.01
C PHE A 21 2.90 -24.26 10.27
N THR A 22 1.75 -23.59 10.38
CA THR A 22 0.47 -24.06 9.84
C THR A 22 0.05 -23.32 8.57
N GLY A 23 0.62 -22.16 8.28
CA GLY A 23 0.20 -21.32 7.15
C GLY A 23 -1.19 -20.72 7.33
N ARG A 24 -1.78 -20.76 8.54
CA ARG A 24 -3.13 -20.27 8.84
C ARG A 24 -3.10 -19.10 9.81
N ILE A 25 -4.07 -18.20 9.70
CA ILE A 25 -4.28 -17.15 10.71
C ILE A 25 -5.07 -17.78 11.87
N PRO A 26 -4.58 -17.73 13.12
CA PRO A 26 -5.31 -18.24 14.27
C PRO A 26 -6.58 -17.41 14.50
N ARG A 27 -7.50 -17.93 15.31
CA ARG A 27 -8.66 -17.14 15.75
C ARG A 27 -8.19 -16.02 16.68
N GLU A 28 -8.56 -14.79 16.39
CA GLU A 28 -8.22 -13.61 17.18
C GLU A 28 -9.50 -13.09 17.86
N PRO A 29 -9.72 -13.36 19.17
CA PRO A 29 -10.99 -13.02 19.84
C PRO A 29 -11.36 -11.53 19.77
N GLY A 30 -10.36 -10.63 19.71
CA GLY A 30 -10.58 -9.19 19.55
C GLY A 30 -11.19 -8.77 18.21
N ALA A 31 -11.20 -9.66 17.22
CA ALA A 31 -11.79 -9.42 15.90
C ALA A 31 -13.28 -9.81 15.81
N ALA A 32 -13.92 -10.22 16.91
CA ALA A 32 -15.33 -10.59 16.91
C ALA A 32 -16.22 -9.49 16.27
N PRO A 33 -17.22 -9.87 15.44
CA PRO A 33 -17.70 -11.24 15.20
C PRO A 33 -16.87 -12.06 14.19
N TYR A 34 -15.83 -11.49 13.60
CA TYR A 34 -14.97 -12.16 12.60
C TYR A 34 -13.93 -13.10 13.25
N ALA A 35 -13.34 -13.99 12.46
CA ALA A 35 -12.37 -14.93 12.98
C ALA A 35 -11.00 -14.29 13.25
N ASN A 36 -10.64 -13.25 12.47
CA ASN A 36 -9.36 -12.55 12.57
C ASN A 36 -9.47 -11.08 12.13
N TRP A 37 -8.46 -10.28 12.45
CA TRP A 37 -8.44 -8.85 12.17
C TRP A 37 -8.44 -8.54 10.67
N ASN A 38 -7.86 -9.39 9.82
CA ASN A 38 -7.90 -9.15 8.38
C ASN A 38 -9.33 -9.24 7.84
N GLU A 39 -10.11 -10.25 8.26
CA GLU A 39 -11.53 -10.37 7.92
C GLU A 39 -12.33 -9.17 8.40
N ARG A 40 -12.16 -8.80 9.68
CA ARG A 40 -12.88 -7.68 10.27
C ARG A 40 -12.63 -6.37 9.54
N ILE A 41 -11.36 -6.02 9.35
CA ILE A 41 -10.99 -4.74 8.75
C ILE A 41 -11.31 -4.74 7.25
N THR A 42 -11.31 -5.89 6.58
CA THR A 42 -11.81 -5.98 5.20
C THR A 42 -13.29 -5.63 5.13
N ALA A 43 -14.11 -6.20 6.02
CA ALA A 43 -15.54 -5.93 6.04
C ALA A 43 -15.89 -4.51 6.50
N GLU A 44 -15.15 -3.94 7.45
CA GLU A 44 -15.44 -2.63 8.04
C GLU A 44 -14.78 -1.46 7.30
N CYS A 45 -13.70 -1.71 6.53
CA CYS A 45 -12.92 -0.65 5.89
C CYS A 45 -12.65 -0.91 4.41
N TYR A 46 -11.94 -1.97 4.04
CA TYR A 46 -11.43 -2.11 2.67
C TYR A 46 -12.53 -2.31 1.63
N ALA A 47 -13.48 -3.22 1.89
CA ALA A 47 -14.59 -3.49 0.98
C ALA A 47 -15.56 -2.29 0.87
N PRO A 48 -16.01 -1.65 1.97
CA PRO A 48 -16.85 -0.45 1.87
C PRO A 48 -16.18 0.72 1.14
N ASN A 49 -14.87 0.92 1.31
CA ASN A 49 -14.14 1.96 0.58
C ASN A 49 -14.03 1.65 -0.93
N ALA A 50 -13.86 0.37 -1.29
CA ALA A 50 -13.86 -0.08 -2.67
C ALA A 50 -15.25 0.11 -3.32
N GLU A 51 -16.32 -0.32 -2.64
CA GLU A 51 -17.70 -0.16 -3.09
C GLU A 51 -18.10 1.31 -3.25
N ALA A 52 -17.70 2.17 -2.32
CA ALA A 52 -17.95 3.62 -2.42
C ALA A 52 -17.13 4.31 -3.53
N GLY A 53 -16.20 3.61 -4.18
CA GLY A 53 -15.34 4.16 -5.23
C GLY A 53 -14.26 5.11 -4.69
N ASN A 54 -13.90 5.02 -3.42
CA ASN A 54 -12.93 5.94 -2.81
C ASN A 54 -11.54 5.78 -3.44
N PHE A 55 -11.16 4.56 -3.82
CA PHE A 55 -9.87 4.29 -4.48
C PHE A 55 -9.72 4.92 -5.88
N GLU A 56 -10.77 5.50 -6.47
CA GLU A 56 -10.66 6.34 -7.69
C GLU A 56 -10.60 7.85 -7.35
N ARG A 57 -10.63 8.23 -6.07
CA ARG A 57 -10.75 9.63 -5.63
C ARG A 57 -9.59 10.09 -4.76
N LEU A 58 -9.00 9.20 -3.97
CA LEU A 58 -7.83 9.47 -3.13
C LEU A 58 -6.56 8.86 -3.73
N SER A 59 -5.40 9.35 -3.27
CA SER A 59 -4.14 8.63 -3.47
C SER A 59 -3.97 7.56 -2.40
N PHE A 60 -3.32 6.43 -2.70
CA PHE A 60 -3.16 5.37 -1.72
C PHE A 60 -1.94 4.50 -1.95
N ASN A 61 -1.46 3.85 -0.90
CA ASN A 61 -0.57 2.70 -1.02
C ASN A 61 -1.23 1.45 -0.40
N LEU A 62 -1.06 0.30 -1.06
CA LEU A 62 -1.58 -0.99 -0.61
C LEU A 62 -0.42 -1.97 -0.35
N GLY A 63 -0.28 -2.39 0.91
CA GLY A 63 0.83 -3.24 1.37
C GLY A 63 0.83 -4.60 0.72
N GLY A 64 2.01 -5.15 0.42
CA GLY A 64 2.15 -6.46 -0.25
C GLY A 64 1.45 -7.59 0.52
N THR A 65 1.61 -7.60 1.84
CA THR A 65 0.95 -8.59 2.72
C THR A 65 -0.57 -8.49 2.68
N LEU A 66 -1.11 -7.27 2.77
CA LEU A 66 -2.55 -7.04 2.70
C LEU A 66 -3.10 -7.39 1.33
N ALA A 67 -2.44 -6.94 0.25
CA ALA A 67 -2.85 -7.23 -1.10
C ALA A 67 -2.92 -8.74 -1.38
N ARG A 68 -1.88 -9.49 -0.98
CA ARG A 68 -1.89 -10.95 -1.11
C ARG A 68 -3.05 -11.58 -0.34
N TRP A 69 -3.32 -11.13 0.87
CA TRP A 69 -4.44 -11.64 1.66
C TRP A 69 -5.79 -11.34 1.00
N LEU A 70 -5.98 -10.11 0.50
CA LEU A 70 -7.20 -9.73 -0.21
C LEU A 70 -7.38 -10.56 -1.49
N ASP A 71 -6.33 -10.77 -2.27
CA ASP A 71 -6.37 -11.59 -3.48
C ASP A 71 -6.79 -13.03 -3.17
N GLU A 72 -6.22 -13.63 -2.12
CA GLU A 72 -6.52 -15.01 -1.71
C GLU A 72 -7.88 -15.19 -1.01
N ARG A 73 -8.36 -14.19 -0.26
CA ARG A 73 -9.49 -14.33 0.69
C ARG A 73 -10.68 -13.41 0.45
N ALA A 74 -10.49 -12.31 -0.27
CA ALA A 74 -11.49 -11.30 -0.57
C ALA A 74 -11.31 -10.75 -2.00
N HIS A 75 -11.18 -11.66 -2.97
CA HIS A 75 -10.71 -11.37 -4.32
C HIS A 75 -11.50 -10.25 -5.01
N ALA A 76 -12.83 -10.21 -4.84
CA ALA A 76 -13.67 -9.14 -5.40
C ALA A 76 -13.27 -7.74 -4.89
N THR A 77 -12.89 -7.61 -3.61
CA THR A 77 -12.36 -6.35 -3.05
C THR A 77 -10.99 -6.03 -3.64
N TYR A 78 -10.11 -7.03 -3.78
CA TYR A 78 -8.80 -6.85 -4.39
C TYR A 78 -8.91 -6.36 -5.84
N GLU A 79 -9.67 -7.07 -6.67
CA GLU A 79 -9.89 -6.72 -8.08
C GLU A 79 -10.51 -5.32 -8.21
N SER A 80 -11.47 -4.96 -7.35
CA SER A 80 -12.08 -3.63 -7.34
C SER A 80 -11.04 -2.52 -7.07
N ILE A 81 -10.13 -2.72 -6.10
CA ILE A 81 -9.06 -1.76 -5.80
C ILE A 81 -8.07 -1.64 -6.96
N VAL A 82 -7.69 -2.76 -7.58
CA VAL A 82 -6.75 -2.77 -8.72
C VAL A 82 -7.38 -2.09 -9.93
N ALA A 83 -8.64 -2.38 -10.23
CA ALA A 83 -9.38 -1.77 -11.32
C ALA A 83 -9.54 -0.26 -11.11
N ALA A 84 -9.82 0.19 -9.88
CA ALA A 84 -9.93 1.60 -9.53
C ALA A 84 -8.65 2.39 -9.86
N GLU A 85 -7.48 1.88 -9.47
CA GLU A 85 -6.19 2.52 -9.77
C GLU A 85 -5.93 2.57 -11.28
N GLN A 86 -6.17 1.46 -11.97
CA GLN A 86 -5.98 1.37 -13.42
C GLN A 86 -6.93 2.30 -14.19
N ASN A 87 -8.17 2.43 -13.75
CA ASN A 87 -9.16 3.35 -14.31
C ASN A 87 -8.74 4.80 -14.07
N TYR A 88 -8.32 5.12 -12.85
CA TYR A 88 -7.80 6.45 -12.51
C TYR A 88 -6.64 6.82 -13.44
N ARG A 89 -5.68 5.91 -13.62
CA ARG A 89 -4.51 6.13 -14.47
C ARG A 89 -4.86 6.25 -15.96
N LYS A 90 -5.91 5.60 -16.46
CA LYS A 90 -6.38 5.81 -17.84
C LYS A 90 -6.93 7.21 -18.05
N ALA A 91 -7.53 7.80 -17.01
CA ALA A 91 -8.14 9.13 -17.06
C ALA A 91 -7.16 10.28 -16.73
N HIS A 92 -5.99 9.99 -16.15
CA HIS A 92 -5.07 11.00 -15.63
C HIS A 92 -3.62 10.74 -16.07
N VAL A 93 -2.81 11.80 -16.15
CA VAL A 93 -1.37 11.68 -16.48
C VAL A 93 -0.60 10.92 -15.40
N ALA A 94 -1.00 11.08 -14.13
CA ALA A 94 -0.43 10.39 -12.97
C ALA A 94 -1.41 9.36 -12.43
N GLY A 95 -0.89 8.19 -12.02
CA GLY A 95 -1.69 7.23 -11.24
C GLY A 95 -1.85 7.73 -9.80
N ASN A 96 -2.92 7.32 -9.14
CA ASN A 96 -3.15 7.61 -7.72
C ASN A 96 -2.63 6.52 -6.79
N GLY A 97 -2.18 5.39 -7.34
CA GLY A 97 -1.42 4.38 -6.62
C GLY A 97 0.01 4.86 -6.29
N VAL A 98 0.43 4.61 -5.05
CA VAL A 98 1.76 4.93 -4.53
C VAL A 98 2.41 3.63 -4.04
N ALA A 99 3.70 3.43 -4.37
CA ALA A 99 4.44 2.26 -3.90
C ALA A 99 4.74 2.36 -2.40
N GLN A 100 5.20 1.25 -1.81
CA GLN A 100 5.77 1.23 -0.47
C GLN A 100 6.88 0.18 -0.38
N PRO A 101 7.85 0.32 0.54
CA PRO A 101 8.81 -0.72 0.86
C PRO A 101 8.10 -2.05 1.16
N VAL A 102 8.55 -3.14 0.55
CA VAL A 102 7.76 -4.37 0.46
C VAL A 102 7.39 -5.00 1.82
N HIS A 103 8.23 -4.85 2.85
CA HIS A 103 7.97 -5.39 4.20
C HIS A 103 7.56 -4.31 5.22
N HIS A 104 7.23 -3.09 4.80
CA HIS A 104 6.90 -2.00 5.72
C HIS A 104 8.04 -1.71 6.74
N THR A 105 9.29 -1.80 6.30
CA THR A 105 10.47 -1.56 7.15
C THR A 105 10.71 -0.06 7.38
N ILE A 106 11.05 0.33 8.61
CA ILE A 106 11.59 1.65 8.94
C ILE A 106 12.97 1.81 8.28
N LEU A 107 12.99 2.36 7.07
CA LEU A 107 14.19 2.35 6.22
C LEU A 107 15.42 3.00 6.87
N PRO A 108 15.33 4.12 7.62
CA PRO A 108 16.51 4.73 8.25
C PRO A 108 17.27 3.80 9.22
N LEU A 109 16.62 2.77 9.75
CA LEU A 109 17.25 1.78 10.64
C LEU A 109 17.87 0.59 9.89
N ALA A 110 17.65 0.50 8.58
CA ALA A 110 18.13 -0.58 7.74
C ALA A 110 19.50 -0.27 7.13
N ARG A 111 20.27 -1.30 6.80
CA ARG A 111 21.53 -1.14 6.05
C ARG A 111 21.21 -0.67 4.62
N ARG A 112 22.12 0.07 3.98
CA ARG A 112 21.97 0.57 2.61
C ARG A 112 21.49 -0.50 1.61
N ARG A 113 22.10 -1.69 1.65
CA ARG A 113 21.71 -2.83 0.79
C ARG A 113 20.25 -3.23 1.01
N ASP A 114 19.81 -3.25 2.26
CA ASP A 114 18.45 -3.64 2.63
C ASP A 114 17.45 -2.54 2.23
N LYS A 115 17.79 -1.26 2.40
CA LYS A 115 17.00 -0.14 1.87
C LYS A 115 16.72 -0.30 0.37
N ILE A 116 17.78 -0.51 -0.43
CA ILE A 116 17.69 -0.73 -1.89
C ILE A 116 16.80 -1.94 -2.20
N CYS A 117 16.97 -3.04 -1.47
CA CYS A 117 16.17 -4.26 -1.66
C CYS A 117 14.69 -3.99 -1.40
N GLN A 118 14.35 -3.38 -0.25
CA GLN A 118 12.98 -3.07 0.14
C GLN A 118 12.29 -2.14 -0.87
N ILE A 119 13.01 -1.13 -1.38
CA ILE A 119 12.50 -0.19 -2.38
C ILE A 119 12.25 -0.89 -3.72
N ARG A 120 13.25 -1.63 -4.24
CA ARG A 120 13.11 -2.35 -5.52
C ARG A 120 12.01 -3.39 -5.50
N TRP A 121 11.90 -4.15 -4.42
CA TRP A 121 10.83 -5.13 -4.27
C TRP A 121 9.47 -4.45 -4.08
N GLY A 122 9.42 -3.29 -3.43
CA GLY A 122 8.22 -2.46 -3.35
C GLY A 122 7.74 -1.99 -4.72
N ILE A 123 8.66 -1.51 -5.55
CA ILE A 123 8.42 -1.13 -6.94
C ILE A 123 7.94 -2.35 -7.77
N ALA A 124 8.61 -3.50 -7.63
CA ALA A 124 8.21 -4.73 -8.33
C ALA A 124 6.82 -5.22 -7.91
N SER A 125 6.51 -5.17 -6.61
CA SER A 125 5.18 -5.51 -6.09
C SER A 125 4.10 -4.57 -6.62
N PHE A 126 4.40 -3.28 -6.74
CA PHE A 126 3.50 -2.29 -7.33
C PHE A 126 3.23 -2.62 -8.81
N LYS A 127 4.29 -2.82 -9.61
CA LYS A 127 4.18 -3.15 -11.04
C LYS A 127 3.38 -4.42 -11.28
N HIS A 128 3.65 -5.45 -10.50
CA HIS A 128 2.95 -6.72 -10.63
C HIS A 128 1.44 -6.55 -10.46
N ARG A 129 1.02 -5.69 -9.53
CA ARG A 129 -0.39 -5.45 -9.22
C ARG A 129 -1.08 -4.51 -10.22
N PHE A 130 -0.46 -3.37 -10.50
CA PHE A 130 -1.12 -2.28 -11.24
C PHE A 130 -0.72 -2.22 -12.72
N GLY A 131 0.38 -2.89 -13.12
CA GLY A 131 0.81 -3.00 -14.51
C GLY A 131 1.63 -1.80 -15.02
N HIS A 132 2.11 -0.91 -14.14
CA HIS A 132 2.95 0.23 -14.52
C HIS A 132 3.93 0.64 -13.43
N GLU A 133 4.85 1.57 -13.76
CA GLU A 133 5.79 2.18 -12.81
C GLU A 133 5.07 3.09 -11.79
N PRO A 134 5.41 3.02 -10.49
CA PRO A 134 4.95 4.00 -9.51
C PRO A 134 5.67 5.34 -9.69
N LEU A 135 4.98 6.45 -9.45
CA LEU A 135 5.59 7.79 -9.45
C LEU A 135 6.21 8.17 -8.10
N GLY A 136 5.68 7.63 -7.01
CA GLY A 136 6.13 7.93 -5.66
C GLY A 136 6.07 6.70 -4.75
N MET A 137 6.66 6.85 -3.58
CA MET A 137 6.67 5.81 -2.55
C MET A 137 6.34 6.41 -1.18
N TRP A 138 5.36 5.83 -0.50
CA TRP A 138 5.05 6.15 0.88
C TRP A 138 5.99 5.35 1.80
N LEU A 139 6.74 6.05 2.66
CA LEU A 139 7.71 5.45 3.57
C LEU A 139 7.03 5.06 4.89
N PRO A 140 7.28 3.84 5.43
CA PRO A 140 6.73 3.37 6.69
C PRO A 140 6.94 4.37 7.83
N GLU A 141 5.85 4.73 8.50
CA GLU A 141 5.79 5.71 9.57
C GLU A 141 6.35 7.10 9.19
N MET A 142 6.35 7.41 7.88
CA MET A 142 6.98 8.61 7.31
C MET A 142 8.45 8.76 7.71
N ALA A 143 9.10 7.67 8.13
CA ALA A 143 10.47 7.67 8.61
C ALA A 143 11.44 7.79 7.43
N VAL A 144 12.24 8.84 7.43
CA VAL A 144 13.12 9.18 6.30
C VAL A 144 14.48 9.69 6.77
N ASP A 145 15.51 9.39 5.99
CA ASP A 145 16.84 10.00 6.05
C ASP A 145 17.31 10.37 4.63
N TYR A 146 18.37 11.19 4.52
CA TYR A 146 18.89 11.60 3.21
C TYR A 146 19.30 10.41 2.34
N GLU A 147 19.91 9.37 2.93
CA GLU A 147 20.29 8.18 2.18
C GLU A 147 19.06 7.50 1.55
N THR A 148 17.95 7.41 2.27
CA THR A 148 16.70 6.84 1.77
C THR A 148 16.19 7.66 0.59
N LEU A 149 16.15 8.98 0.71
CA LEU A 149 15.70 9.87 -0.38
C LEU A 149 16.58 9.78 -1.62
N GLU A 150 17.90 9.70 -1.46
CA GLU A 150 18.85 9.49 -2.55
C GLU A 150 18.60 8.16 -3.28
N ILE A 151 18.32 7.09 -2.53
CA ILE A 151 17.98 5.79 -3.12
C ILE A 151 16.64 5.86 -3.86
N LEU A 152 15.60 6.51 -3.29
CA LEU A 152 14.32 6.69 -3.99
C LEU A 152 14.51 7.42 -5.32
N ALA A 153 15.27 8.51 -5.32
CA ALA A 153 15.56 9.28 -6.52
C ALA A 153 16.35 8.46 -7.56
N ALA A 154 17.36 7.69 -7.12
CA ALA A 154 18.15 6.81 -7.98
C ALA A 154 17.32 5.67 -8.61
N GLU A 155 16.30 5.19 -7.90
CA GLU A 155 15.34 4.19 -8.41
C GLU A 155 14.18 4.82 -9.20
N GLY A 156 14.24 6.12 -9.48
CA GLY A 156 13.31 6.82 -10.37
C GLY A 156 12.01 7.30 -9.72
N LEU A 157 11.88 7.20 -8.40
CA LEU A 157 10.72 7.75 -7.69
C LEU A 157 10.83 9.28 -7.59
N ARG A 158 9.71 9.96 -7.80
CA ARG A 158 9.65 11.43 -7.93
C ARG A 158 9.21 12.13 -6.66
N PHE A 159 8.48 11.45 -5.79
CA PHE A 159 7.98 12.02 -4.55
C PHE A 159 7.80 10.98 -3.45
N THR A 160 7.69 11.48 -2.22
CA THR A 160 7.19 10.76 -1.04
C THR A 160 6.20 11.68 -0.30
N ILE A 161 5.57 11.17 0.76
CA ILE A 161 4.57 11.89 1.56
C ILE A 161 5.06 11.89 3.00
N LEU A 162 5.16 13.07 3.61
CA LEU A 162 5.63 13.29 4.98
C LEU A 162 4.61 14.14 5.75
N SER A 163 4.75 14.15 7.07
CA SER A 163 4.08 15.09 7.97
C SER A 163 4.99 16.27 8.27
N ASP A 164 4.37 17.40 8.59
CA ASP A 164 5.01 18.54 9.24
C ASP A 164 5.45 18.21 10.67
#